data_AF-W9G626-F1
#
_entry.id   AF-W9G626-F1
#
_cell.length_a   1.000
_cell.length_b   1.000
_cell.length_c   1.000
_cell.angle_alpha   90.00
_cell.angle_beta   90.00
_cell.angle_gamma   90.00
#
_symmetry.space_group_name_H-M   'P 1'
#
loop_
_entity.id
_entity.type
_entity.pdbx_description
1 polymer ?
#
loop_
_entity_poly.entity_id
_entity_poly.type
_entity_poly.pdbx_seq_one_letter_code
_entity_poly.pdbx_strand_id
1 'polypeptide(L)'
;MHVLSRYWGQNWLITPAALAVNEQPPDVYEQRWLLVLTGVVDASIQGNSPHQWLHDTVSFLPDTISPLNYAIDHYGIPRPATSGSLAFSVDQWAPFASLSSIFDAGPSDNAGFAVDVWRPTSFTEVGDAVTGQVVGNIFGGIDVDVAVRDSDAWIYRIGYSITLLGRIVFTPQIP
;
A
#
# COMPACT_ATOMS: atom_id res chain seq x y z
N MET A 1 13.42 2.84 -10.09
CA MET A 1 12.36 2.44 -9.14
C MET A 1 13.00 2.24 -7.79
N HIS A 2 12.74 3.15 -6.87
CA HIS A 2 13.30 3.12 -5.51
C HIS A 2 12.26 2.58 -4.54
N VAL A 3 12.58 1.50 -3.84
CA VAL A 3 11.65 0.90 -2.85
C VAL A 3 11.86 1.55 -1.49
N LEU A 4 10.81 2.17 -0.96
CA LEU A 4 10.83 2.82 0.36
C LEU A 4 10.34 1.83 1.42
N SER A 5 11.07 1.75 2.53
CA SER A 5 10.78 0.79 3.61
C SER A 5 10.78 1.42 5.01
N ARG A 6 11.12 2.71 5.13
CA ARG A 6 11.12 3.44 6.39
C ARG A 6 9.86 4.29 6.51
N TYR A 7 9.13 4.11 7.60
CA TYR A 7 7.86 4.80 7.87
C TYR A 7 7.97 5.69 9.10
N TRP A 8 7.35 6.86 9.03
CA TRP A 8 7.20 7.80 10.14
C TRP A 8 5.87 7.63 10.87
N GLY A 9 4.90 6.98 10.23
CA GLY A 9 3.63 6.58 10.82
C GLY A 9 2.91 5.62 9.89
N GLN A 10 2.27 4.61 10.48
CA GLN A 10 1.42 3.66 9.78
C GLN A 10 0.18 3.43 10.64
N ASN A 11 -0.98 3.72 10.09
CA ASN A 11 -2.27 3.50 10.72
C ASN A 11 -3.13 2.67 9.78
N TRP A 12 -3.98 1.82 10.35
CA TRP A 12 -4.87 0.99 9.56
C TRP A 12 -6.24 0.88 10.23
N LEU A 13 -7.24 0.61 9.39
CA LEU A 13 -8.57 0.18 9.78
C LEU A 13 -8.95 -1.01 8.91
N ILE A 14 -9.54 -2.03 9.51
CA ILE A 14 -10.07 -3.19 8.79
C ILE A 14 -11.41 -3.60 9.37
N THR A 15 -12.39 -3.85 8.51
CA THR A 15 -13.74 -4.28 8.90
C THR A 15 -14.33 -5.17 7.81
N PRO A 16 -15.23 -6.11 8.15
CA PRO A 16 -16.02 -6.81 7.16
C PRO A 16 -16.77 -5.80 6.29
N ALA A 17 -16.75 -6.01 4.98
CA ALA A 17 -17.56 -5.25 4.04
C ALA A 17 -19.02 -5.68 4.15
N ALA A 18 -19.93 -4.70 4.20
CA ALA A 18 -21.36 -4.96 4.26
C ALA A 18 -21.85 -5.61 2.97
N LEU A 19 -22.81 -6.53 3.12
CA LEU A 19 -23.48 -7.20 2.02
C LEU A 19 -24.55 -6.29 1.41
N ALA A 20 -24.80 -6.43 0.12
CA ALA A 20 -26.02 -5.87 -0.46
C ALA A 20 -27.26 -6.56 0.12
N VAL A 21 -28.42 -5.89 0.06
CA VAL A 21 -29.68 -6.34 0.70
C VAL A 21 -30.08 -7.78 0.34
N ASN A 22 -29.74 -8.25 -0.85
CA ASN A 22 -30.07 -9.59 -1.35
C ASN A 22 -28.84 -10.48 -1.59
N GLU A 23 -27.68 -10.09 -1.08
CA GLU A 23 -26.47 -10.89 -1.19
C GLU A 23 -26.42 -11.93 -0.06
N GLN A 24 -26.15 -13.19 -0.43
CA GLN A 24 -26.01 -14.25 0.55
C GLN A 24 -24.72 -14.05 1.35
N PRO A 25 -24.72 -14.35 2.66
CA PRO A 25 -23.49 -14.33 3.45
C PRO A 25 -22.43 -15.26 2.83
N PRO A 26 -21.20 -14.76 2.59
CA PRO A 26 -20.14 -15.57 2.02
C PRO A 26 -19.66 -16.62 3.03
N ASP A 27 -18.93 -17.62 2.53
CA ASP A 27 -18.06 -18.41 3.41
C ASP A 27 -17.06 -17.49 4.12
N VAL A 28 -16.59 -17.90 5.31
CA VAL A 28 -15.66 -17.11 6.11
C VAL A 28 -14.38 -16.73 5.35
N TYR A 29 -13.91 -17.59 4.44
CA TYR A 29 -12.73 -17.34 3.60
C TYR A 29 -13.03 -16.47 2.37
N GLU A 30 -14.31 -16.31 2.02
CA GLU A 30 -14.78 -15.45 0.93
C GLU A 30 -15.27 -14.09 1.43
N GLN A 31 -15.27 -13.87 2.75
CA GLN A 31 -15.64 -12.59 3.35
C GLN A 31 -14.79 -11.46 2.77
N ARG A 32 -15.47 -10.43 2.22
CA ARG A 32 -14.84 -9.21 1.76
C ARG A 32 -14.55 -8.26 2.92
N TRP A 33 -13.44 -7.55 2.85
CA TRP A 33 -12.94 -6.65 3.88
C TRP A 33 -12.68 -5.29 3.27
N LEU A 34 -13.12 -4.25 3.98
CA LEU A 34 -12.67 -2.89 3.75
C LEU A 34 -11.39 -2.69 4.57
N LEU A 35 -10.27 -2.54 3.88
CA LEU A 35 -8.96 -2.25 4.46
C LEU A 35 -8.53 -0.84 4.07
N VAL A 36 -8.30 0.01 5.07
CA VAL A 36 -7.79 1.37 4.89
C VAL A 36 -6.41 1.45 5.51
N LEU A 37 -5.42 1.93 4.75
CA LEU A 37 -4.04 2.12 5.17
C LEU A 37 -3.69 3.60 5.01
N THR A 38 -3.26 4.26 6.09
CA THR A 38 -2.83 5.66 6.05
C THR A 38 -1.50 5.82 6.73
N GLY A 39 -0.74 6.84 6.36
CA GLY A 39 0.54 7.07 7.00
C GLY A 39 1.48 7.97 6.22
N VAL A 40 2.74 7.89 6.60
CA VAL A 40 3.82 8.70 6.04
C VAL A 40 5.05 7.83 5.86
N VAL A 41 5.56 7.77 4.64
CA VAL A 41 6.79 7.06 4.27
C VAL A 41 7.93 8.05 4.04
N ASP A 42 9.15 7.67 4.43
CA ASP A 42 10.37 8.42 4.19
C ASP A 42 10.81 8.23 2.73
N ALA A 43 10.93 9.34 2.00
CA ALA A 43 11.33 9.33 0.59
C ALA A 43 12.77 9.80 0.41
N SER A 44 13.15 10.88 1.11
CA SER A 44 14.51 11.48 1.06
C SER A 44 15.06 11.67 -0.36
N ILE A 45 14.25 12.23 -1.25
CA ILE A 45 14.61 12.49 -2.65
C ILE A 45 15.12 13.92 -2.77
N GLN A 46 16.34 14.09 -3.24
CA GLN A 46 16.95 15.40 -3.47
C GLN A 46 16.88 15.76 -4.95
N GLY A 47 16.52 17.00 -5.27
CA GLY A 47 16.70 17.51 -6.62
C GLY A 47 18.18 17.70 -6.94
N ASN A 48 18.50 17.69 -8.23
CA ASN A 48 19.90 17.67 -8.70
C ASN A 48 20.25 18.85 -9.60
N SER A 49 19.32 19.79 -9.80
CA SER A 49 19.50 20.90 -10.73
C SER A 49 18.60 22.10 -10.37
N PRO A 50 19.13 23.33 -10.37
CA PRO A 50 18.33 24.55 -10.23
C PRO A 50 17.49 24.88 -11.49
N HIS A 51 17.66 24.10 -12.57
CA HIS A 51 17.07 24.40 -13.88
C HIS A 51 16.15 23.30 -14.40
N GLN A 52 16.35 22.05 -13.97
CA GLN A 52 15.66 20.88 -14.48
C GLN A 52 14.89 20.17 -13.36
N TRP A 53 13.76 19.56 -13.73
CA TRP A 53 13.03 18.67 -12.84
C TRP A 53 13.69 17.29 -12.85
N LEU A 54 14.08 16.82 -11.66
CA LEU A 54 14.35 15.40 -11.45
C LEU A 54 13.00 14.70 -11.30
N HIS A 55 12.74 13.69 -12.12
CA HIS A 55 11.60 12.80 -11.97
C HIS A 55 12.08 11.44 -11.48
N ASP A 56 11.37 10.86 -10.53
CA ASP A 56 11.65 9.52 -10.01
C ASP A 56 10.34 8.78 -9.70
N THR A 57 10.40 7.45 -9.71
CA THR A 57 9.30 6.58 -9.26
C THR A 57 9.73 5.85 -8.00
N VAL A 58 9.01 6.11 -6.92
CA VAL A 58 9.15 5.39 -5.66
C VAL A 58 8.03 4.38 -5.47
N SER A 59 8.34 3.25 -4.84
CA SER A 59 7.39 2.17 -4.56
C SER A 59 7.43 1.82 -3.09
N PHE A 60 6.27 1.57 -2.48
CA PHE A 60 6.21 1.14 -1.08
C PHE A 60 4.96 0.32 -0.77
N LEU A 61 5.11 -0.60 0.18
CA LEU A 61 4.04 -1.43 0.72
C LEU A 61 3.89 -1.15 2.21
N PRO A 62 2.82 -0.43 2.63
CA PRO A 62 2.51 -0.27 4.04
C PRO A 62 2.24 -1.61 4.71
N ASP A 63 2.31 -1.66 6.04
CA ASP A 63 1.99 -2.86 6.81
C ASP A 63 0.57 -3.36 6.52
N THR A 64 0.49 -4.50 5.85
CA THR A 64 -0.75 -5.26 5.61
C THR A 64 -0.88 -6.43 6.56
N ILE A 65 0.18 -6.90 7.19
CA ILE A 65 0.16 -8.14 7.99
C ILE A 65 -0.53 -7.91 9.34
N SER A 66 -0.28 -6.78 9.99
CA SER A 66 -0.92 -6.45 11.27
C SER A 66 -2.45 -6.34 11.17
N PRO A 67 -3.05 -5.56 10.23
CA PRO A 67 -4.51 -5.51 10.11
C PRO A 67 -5.12 -6.86 9.78
N LEU A 68 -4.48 -7.66 8.91
CA LEU A 68 -5.01 -8.98 8.54
C LEU A 68 -5.02 -9.94 9.73
N ASN A 69 -3.94 -9.98 10.52
CA ASN A 69 -3.91 -10.76 11.75
C ASN A 69 -4.95 -10.28 12.76
N TYR A 70 -5.09 -8.96 12.94
CA TYR A 70 -6.14 -8.41 13.79
C TYR A 70 -7.53 -8.88 13.37
N ALA A 71 -7.86 -8.81 12.08
CA ALA A 71 -9.16 -9.27 11.59
C ALA A 71 -9.37 -10.77 11.82
N ILE A 72 -8.36 -11.60 11.53
CA ILE A 72 -8.42 -13.04 11.78
C ILE A 72 -8.73 -13.34 13.25
N ASP A 73 -7.97 -12.73 14.16
CA ASP A 73 -8.07 -13.03 15.58
C ASP A 73 -9.35 -12.43 16.19
N HIS A 74 -9.73 -11.21 15.78
CA HIS A 74 -10.92 -10.53 16.30
C HIS A 74 -12.23 -11.18 15.84
N TYR A 75 -12.29 -11.63 14.59
CA TYR A 75 -13.50 -12.24 14.01
C TYR A 75 -13.47 -13.78 14.02
N GLY A 76 -12.43 -14.41 14.58
CA GLY A 76 -12.35 -15.86 14.76
C GLY A 76 -12.22 -16.65 13.45
N ILE A 77 -11.53 -16.11 12.45
CA ILE A 77 -11.32 -16.77 11.16
C ILE A 77 -10.36 -17.96 11.37
N PRO A 78 -10.75 -19.21 11.03
CA PRO A 78 -9.87 -20.34 11.21
C PRO A 78 -8.62 -20.22 10.33
N ARG A 79 -7.44 -20.54 10.88
CA ARG A 79 -6.19 -20.56 10.11
C ARG A 79 -5.95 -21.97 9.56
N PRO A 80 -5.74 -22.16 8.24
CA PRO A 80 -5.37 -23.45 7.69
C PRO A 80 -4.05 -23.94 8.27
N ALA A 81 -3.95 -25.24 8.61
CA ALA A 81 -2.73 -25.81 9.19
C ALA A 81 -1.51 -25.71 8.27
N THR A 82 -1.74 -25.63 6.96
CA THR A 82 -0.73 -25.49 5.91
C THR A 82 -0.37 -24.03 5.59
N SER A 83 -0.95 -23.06 6.31
CA SER A 83 -0.71 -21.63 6.07
C SER A 83 0.61 -21.13 6.68
N GLY A 84 1.34 -20.32 5.91
CA GLY A 84 2.63 -19.74 6.29
C GLY A 84 2.61 -18.22 6.42
N SER A 85 1.96 -17.52 5.50
CA SER A 85 1.84 -16.05 5.54
C SER A 85 0.43 -15.61 5.12
N LEU A 86 0.21 -14.30 5.10
CA LEU A 86 -1.03 -13.66 4.70
C LEU A 86 -0.79 -12.76 3.50
N ALA A 87 -1.77 -12.71 2.61
CA ALA A 87 -1.85 -11.78 1.50
C ALA A 87 -3.24 -11.15 1.44
N PHE A 88 -3.38 -10.05 0.70
CA PHE A 88 -4.67 -9.41 0.47
C PHE A 88 -4.94 -9.37 -1.03
N SER A 89 -5.95 -10.13 -1.47
CA SER A 89 -6.42 -10.16 -2.86
C SER A 89 -7.48 -9.08 -3.03
N VAL A 90 -7.29 -8.18 -4.00
CA VAL A 90 -8.05 -6.93 -4.13
C VAL A 90 -9.07 -7.03 -5.26
N ASP A 91 -10.28 -6.57 -4.98
CA ASP A 91 -11.35 -6.38 -5.97
C ASP A 91 -11.45 -4.91 -6.41
N GLN A 92 -11.30 -3.98 -5.46
CA GLN A 92 -11.34 -2.53 -5.73
C GLN A 92 -10.27 -1.81 -4.92
N TRP A 93 -9.71 -0.75 -5.49
CA TRP A 93 -8.68 0.05 -4.85
C TRP A 93 -8.87 1.55 -5.14
N ALA A 94 -8.52 2.36 -4.16
CA ALA A 94 -8.42 3.80 -4.29
C ALA A 94 -7.18 4.29 -3.52
N PRO A 95 -5.98 4.21 -4.14
CA PRO A 95 -4.78 4.78 -3.56
C PRO A 95 -4.75 6.30 -3.74
N PHE A 96 -4.14 6.97 -2.79
CA PHE A 96 -3.80 8.38 -2.82
C PHE A 96 -2.43 8.60 -2.20
N ALA A 97 -1.62 9.45 -2.82
CA ALA A 97 -0.34 9.88 -2.30
C ALA A 97 -0.14 11.38 -2.50
N SER A 98 0.56 12.04 -1.58
CA SER A 98 0.85 13.47 -1.63
C SER A 98 2.15 13.81 -0.92
N LEU A 99 2.69 15.00 -1.18
CA LEU A 99 3.84 15.53 -0.44
C LEU A 99 3.41 15.82 1.01
N SER A 100 4.10 15.22 1.97
CA SER A 100 3.88 15.49 3.41
C SER A 100 4.97 16.36 4.03
N SER A 101 6.18 16.33 3.47
CA SER A 101 7.28 17.16 3.96
C SER A 101 8.25 17.43 2.82
N ILE A 102 8.45 18.71 2.56
CA ILE A 102 9.45 19.22 1.62
C ILE A 102 10.36 20.21 2.33
N PHE A 103 11.54 20.42 1.79
CA PHE A 103 12.50 21.38 2.33
C PHE A 103 13.35 21.93 1.21
N ASP A 104 13.68 23.20 1.30
CA ASP A 104 14.64 23.88 0.45
C ASP A 104 15.62 24.60 1.39
N ALA A 105 16.91 24.26 1.28
CA ALA A 105 17.92 24.76 2.20
C ALA A 105 18.36 26.19 1.87
N GLY A 106 18.19 26.61 0.61
CA GLY A 106 18.59 27.91 0.09
C GLY A 106 17.42 28.87 -0.12
N PRO A 107 17.69 30.01 -0.78
CA PRO A 107 16.64 30.84 -1.34
C PRO A 107 15.84 30.05 -2.38
N SER A 108 14.52 30.01 -2.22
CA SER A 108 13.61 29.30 -3.13
C SER A 108 13.42 30.06 -4.45
N ASP A 109 14.46 30.06 -5.29
CA ASP A 109 14.48 30.69 -6.61
C ASP A 109 14.02 29.68 -7.68
N ASN A 110 12.70 29.65 -7.91
CA ASN A 110 12.06 28.73 -8.86
C ASN A 110 12.18 27.24 -8.44
N ALA A 111 12.39 26.95 -7.15
CA ALA A 111 12.27 25.59 -6.61
C ALA A 111 10.88 25.00 -6.86
N GLY A 112 10.79 23.67 -6.99
CA GLY A 112 9.57 22.99 -7.37
C GLY A 112 9.47 21.58 -6.80
N PHE A 113 8.25 21.18 -6.44
CA PHE A 113 7.95 19.87 -5.88
C PHE A 113 6.63 19.37 -6.45
N ALA A 114 6.57 18.10 -6.83
CA ALA A 114 5.35 17.51 -7.37
C ALA A 114 5.22 16.03 -6.96
N VAL A 115 3.97 15.62 -6.84
CA VAL A 115 3.56 14.23 -7.09
C VAL A 115 2.81 14.26 -8.41
N ASP A 116 3.35 13.62 -9.43
CA ASP A 116 2.80 13.64 -10.78
C ASP A 116 1.67 12.61 -10.91
N VAL A 117 1.93 11.37 -10.47
CA VAL A 117 1.01 10.23 -10.60
C VAL A 117 1.17 9.28 -9.41
N TRP A 118 0.09 8.63 -8.99
CA TRP A 118 0.13 7.48 -8.09
C TRP A 118 -0.79 6.36 -8.59
N ARG A 119 -0.40 5.12 -8.33
CA ARG A 119 -1.10 3.91 -8.82
C ARG A 119 -0.73 2.70 -7.95
N PRO A 120 -1.53 1.63 -7.92
CA PRO A 120 -1.08 0.37 -7.33
C PRO A 120 0.17 -0.12 -8.05
N THR A 121 1.09 -0.71 -7.29
CA THR A 121 2.14 -1.56 -7.88
C THR A 121 1.48 -2.75 -8.56
N SER A 122 2.08 -3.26 -9.64
CA SER A 122 1.58 -4.43 -10.37
C SER A 122 1.17 -5.56 -9.44
N PHE A 123 -0.07 -6.03 -9.61
CA PHE A 123 -0.59 -7.14 -8.82
C PHE A 123 0.10 -8.44 -9.20
N THR A 124 0.21 -9.33 -8.21
CA THR A 124 0.81 -10.66 -8.37
C THR A 124 -0.20 -11.75 -8.04
N GLU A 125 0.24 -12.99 -8.20
CA GLU A 125 -0.51 -14.18 -7.85
C GLU A 125 0.20 -14.96 -6.74
N VAL A 126 -0.57 -15.61 -5.88
CA VAL A 126 -0.07 -16.48 -4.82
C VAL A 126 -0.90 -17.76 -4.75
N GLY A 127 -0.33 -18.84 -4.22
CA GLY A 127 -1.13 -20.00 -3.83
C GLY A 127 -2.01 -19.68 -2.62
N ASP A 128 -3.20 -20.28 -2.57
CA ASP A 128 -4.12 -20.23 -1.44
C ASP A 128 -4.12 -21.57 -0.70
N ALA A 129 -3.77 -21.53 0.59
CA ALA A 129 -3.72 -22.69 1.46
C ALA A 129 -5.11 -23.27 1.80
N VAL A 130 -6.18 -22.50 1.62
CA VAL A 130 -7.57 -22.97 1.84
C VAL A 130 -8.03 -23.82 0.66
N THR A 131 -7.94 -23.29 -0.56
CA THR A 131 -8.49 -23.92 -1.78
C THR A 131 -7.47 -24.78 -2.53
N GLY A 132 -6.18 -24.59 -2.28
CA GLY A 132 -5.08 -25.18 -3.06
C GLY A 132 -4.94 -24.57 -4.47
N GLN A 133 -5.68 -23.51 -4.80
CA GLN A 133 -5.65 -22.84 -6.09
C GLN A 133 -4.74 -21.62 -6.07
N VAL A 134 -4.41 -21.09 -7.25
CA VAL A 134 -3.74 -19.80 -7.39
C VAL A 134 -4.78 -18.69 -7.33
N VAL A 135 -4.50 -17.65 -6.54
CA VAL A 135 -5.31 -16.45 -6.40
C VAL A 135 -4.51 -15.23 -6.86
N GLY A 136 -5.09 -14.45 -7.78
CA GLY A 136 -4.51 -13.22 -8.30
C GLY A 136 -4.91 -11.96 -7.53
N ASN A 137 -4.60 -10.81 -8.14
CA ASN A 137 -4.87 -9.46 -7.63
C ASN A 137 -4.27 -9.21 -6.24
N ILE A 138 -3.11 -9.79 -5.94
CA ILE A 138 -2.46 -9.59 -4.64
C ILE A 138 -1.87 -8.18 -4.58
N PHE A 139 -2.26 -7.43 -3.54
CA PHE A 139 -1.80 -6.07 -3.33
C PHE A 139 -0.30 -6.02 -3.06
N GLY A 140 0.45 -5.40 -3.98
CA GLY A 140 1.91 -5.26 -3.89
C GLY A 140 2.40 -3.92 -3.33
N GLY A 141 1.49 -3.01 -2.98
CA GLY A 141 1.82 -1.65 -2.57
C GLY A 141 1.37 -0.61 -3.60
N ILE A 142 1.99 0.57 -3.55
CA ILE A 142 1.73 1.66 -4.50
C ILE A 142 3.04 2.21 -5.08
N ASP A 143 2.96 2.63 -6.34
CA ASP A 143 4.00 3.37 -7.04
C ASP A 143 3.58 4.84 -7.13
N VAL A 144 4.51 5.74 -6.86
CA VAL A 144 4.32 7.19 -6.86
C VAL A 144 5.42 7.84 -7.69
N ASP A 145 5.03 8.52 -8.75
CA ASP A 145 5.90 9.34 -9.56
C ASP A 145 5.99 10.73 -8.92
N VAL A 146 7.20 11.15 -8.58
CA VAL A 146 7.49 12.40 -7.90
C VAL A 146 8.47 13.22 -8.72
N ALA A 147 8.40 14.55 -8.56
CA ALA A 147 9.36 15.45 -9.18
C ALA A 147 9.86 16.51 -8.22
N VAL A 148 11.14 16.83 -8.30
CA VAL A 148 11.77 17.88 -7.52
C VAL A 148 12.71 18.70 -8.40
N ARG A 149 12.63 20.02 -8.27
CA ARG A 149 13.47 21.01 -8.94
C ARG A 149 14.16 21.83 -7.87
N ASP A 150 15.41 22.17 -8.14
CA ASP A 150 16.46 22.70 -7.27
C ASP A 150 17.49 21.68 -6.80
N SER A 151 18.72 22.14 -6.57
CA SER A 151 19.86 21.30 -6.16
C SER A 151 19.94 21.07 -4.64
N ASP A 152 19.23 21.89 -3.87
CA ASP A 152 19.11 21.86 -2.42
C ASP A 152 17.66 21.68 -1.93
N ALA A 153 16.75 21.36 -2.87
CA ALA A 153 15.38 20.95 -2.59
C ALA A 153 15.28 19.44 -2.30
N TRP A 154 14.47 19.10 -1.30
CA TRP A 154 14.25 17.75 -0.80
C TRP A 154 12.75 17.43 -0.67
N ILE A 155 12.34 16.26 -1.16
CA ILE A 155 11.11 15.59 -0.75
C ILE A 155 11.49 14.61 0.36
N TYR A 156 11.27 14.99 1.62
CA TYR A 156 11.58 14.11 2.74
C TYR A 156 10.53 13.03 2.96
N ARG A 157 9.24 13.37 2.77
CA ARG A 157 8.14 12.48 3.15
C ARG A 157 6.99 12.52 2.18
N ILE A 158 6.44 11.33 1.92
CA ILE A 158 5.21 11.14 1.15
C ILE A 158 4.13 10.64 2.11
N GLY A 159 3.00 11.34 2.14
CA GLY A 159 1.79 10.90 2.82
C GLY A 159 0.98 10.00 1.91
N TYR A 160 0.34 8.99 2.48
CA TYR A 160 -0.52 8.08 1.74
C TYR A 160 -1.85 7.82 2.45
N SER A 161 -2.87 7.55 1.64
CA SER A 161 -4.17 7.04 2.05
C SER A 161 -4.64 6.04 1.01
N ILE A 162 -4.72 4.77 1.37
CA ILE A 162 -5.03 3.66 0.46
C ILE A 162 -6.25 2.96 1.00
N THR A 163 -7.31 2.90 0.19
CA THR A 163 -8.50 2.12 0.49
C THR A 163 -8.55 0.90 -0.43
N LEU A 164 -8.72 -0.28 0.15
CA LEU A 164 -8.80 -1.55 -0.54
C LEU A 164 -10.09 -2.26 -0.13
N LEU A 165 -10.75 -2.86 -1.10
CA LEU A 165 -11.82 -3.83 -0.90
C LEU A 165 -11.34 -5.15 -1.47
N GLY A 166 -11.40 -6.23 -0.67
CA GLY A 166 -10.87 -7.51 -1.10
C GLY A 166 -10.99 -8.58 -0.03
N ARG A 167 -10.17 -9.63 -0.12
CA ARG A 167 -10.21 -10.79 0.77
C ARG A 167 -8.84 -11.12 1.35
N ILE A 168 -8.85 -11.67 2.55
CA ILE A 168 -7.66 -12.22 3.20
C ILE A 168 -7.35 -13.56 2.53
N VAL A 169 -6.11 -13.75 2.08
CA VAL A 169 -5.62 -14.99 1.49
C VAL A 169 -4.56 -15.59 2.40
N PHE A 170 -4.70 -16.86 2.73
CA PHE A 170 -3.69 -17.61 3.48
C PHE A 170 -2.71 -18.21 2.48
N THR A 171 -1.45 -17.80 2.50
CA THR A 171 -0.45 -18.37 1.59
C THR A 171 0.11 -19.66 2.18
N PRO A 172 0.43 -20.69 1.37
CA PRO A 172 1.06 -21.92 1.85
C PRO A 172 2.37 -21.67 2.60
N GLN A 173 2.70 -22.53 3.56
CA GLN A 173 4.06 -22.66 4.09
C GLN A 173 4.98 -23.07 2.94
N ILE A 174 6.00 -22.25 2.67
CA ILE A 174 7.10 -22.66 1.79
C ILE A 174 8.01 -23.56 2.65
N PRO A 175 8.36 -24.77 2.19
CA PRO A 175 9.27 -25.66 2.90
C PRO A 175 10.69 -25.09 3.06
#